data_AF-X1VZB2-F1
#
_entry.id   AF-X1VZB2-F1
#
_cell.length_a   1.000
_cell.length_b   1.000
_cell.length_c   1.000
_cell.angle_alpha   90.00
_cell.angle_beta   90.00
_cell.angle_gamma   90.00
#
_symmetry.space_group_name_H-M   'P 1'
#
loop_
_entity.id
_entity.type
_entity.pdbx_description
1 polymer ?
#
loop_
_entity_poly.entity_id
_entity_poly.type
_entity_poly.pdbx_seq_one_letter_code
_entity_poly.pdbx_strand_id
1 'polypeptide(L)'
;KELLGSFSYRPTLRQIFYRLVAALLIPNTETTYKSLSRATVLAREAHIIEPLSFQDRVRTHTNGDYGYLSPDEFVNDMLDQLRDSPDDYTRPMWTTQQQMPIIWLEKDALFTPVTEIASRYRVKVYAARGYSSFTSVYEAAQDIQRLMIPVKVLQLTDFDPSGEDMVRDLEDRLTRYGSLIQLELEKIALTSVQVSTLGLPPMPAKKSDPR
;
A
#
# COMPACT_ATOMS: atom_id res chain seq x y z
N LYS A 1 -5.87 -18.07 -14.46
CA LYS A 1 -4.55 -18.53 -13.97
C LYS A 1 -3.46 -17.50 -14.30
N GLU A 2 -3.34 -17.07 -15.56
CA GLU A 2 -2.39 -16.04 -16.00
C GLU A 2 -2.50 -14.72 -15.22
N LEU A 3 -3.72 -14.20 -15.01
CA LEU A 3 -3.91 -12.97 -14.25
C LEU A 3 -3.39 -13.08 -12.81
N LEU A 4 -3.58 -14.22 -12.14
CA LEU A 4 -3.04 -14.45 -10.79
C LEU A 4 -1.51 -14.49 -10.80
N GLY A 5 -0.91 -15.09 -11.82
CA GLY A 5 0.55 -15.12 -12.00
C GLY A 5 1.16 -13.76 -12.36
N SER A 6 0.35 -12.78 -12.78
CA SER A 6 0.82 -11.41 -13.04
C SER A 6 1.07 -10.59 -11.77
N PHE A 7 0.61 -11.07 -10.62
CA PHE A 7 0.87 -10.44 -9.33
C PHE A 7 2.09 -11.07 -8.67
N SER A 8 2.93 -10.25 -8.05
CA SER A 8 4.02 -10.72 -7.18
C SER A 8 3.55 -11.14 -5.77
N TYR A 9 2.26 -11.00 -5.49
CA TYR A 9 1.60 -11.33 -4.24
C TYR A 9 0.31 -12.09 -4.44
N ARG A 10 -0.30 -12.46 -3.31
CA ARG A 10 -1.68 -12.95 -3.24
C ARG A 10 -2.65 -11.77 -3.32
N PRO A 11 -3.28 -11.49 -4.47
CA PRO A 11 -4.26 -10.41 -4.55
C PRO A 11 -5.52 -10.76 -3.76
N THR A 12 -6.26 -9.75 -3.33
CA THR A 12 -7.65 -9.93 -2.89
C THR A 12 -8.55 -10.25 -4.09
N LEU A 13 -9.68 -10.93 -3.85
CA LEU A 13 -10.67 -11.19 -4.90
C LEU A 13 -11.16 -9.90 -5.57
N ARG A 14 -11.26 -8.81 -4.80
CA ARG A 14 -11.68 -7.49 -5.30
C ARG A 14 -10.66 -6.88 -6.26
N GLN A 15 -9.36 -7.04 -6.01
CA GLN A 15 -8.32 -6.57 -6.94
C GLN A 15 -8.39 -7.32 -8.28
N ILE A 16 -8.63 -8.63 -8.23
CA ILE A 16 -8.83 -9.45 -9.44
C ILE A 16 -10.08 -9.01 -10.20
N PHE A 17 -11.19 -8.78 -9.49
CA PHE A 17 -12.41 -8.25 -10.09
C PHE A 17 -12.17 -6.93 -10.84
N TYR A 18 -11.52 -5.95 -10.20
CA TYR A 18 -11.26 -4.67 -10.86
C TYR A 18 -10.28 -4.76 -12.03
N ARG A 19 -9.30 -5.68 -11.98
CA ARG A 19 -8.41 -5.91 -13.13
C ARG A 19 -9.17 -6.50 -14.32
N LEU A 20 -10.11 -7.42 -14.08
CA LEU A 20 -10.96 -7.98 -15.13
C LEU A 20 -11.94 -6.93 -15.70
N VAL A 21 -12.48 -6.06 -14.85
CA VAL A 21 -13.31 -4.92 -15.28
C VAL A 21 -12.50 -3.93 -16.12
N ALA A 22 -11.30 -3.56 -15.67
CA ALA A 22 -10.42 -2.64 -16.40
C ALA A 22 -9.97 -3.21 -17.76
N ALA A 23 -9.81 -4.54 -17.85
CA ALA A 23 -9.54 -5.24 -19.09
C ALA A 23 -10.80 -5.45 -19.96
N LEU A 24 -11.96 -4.91 -19.56
CA LEU A 24 -13.26 -5.04 -20.24
C LEU A 24 -13.73 -6.50 -20.42
N LEU A 25 -13.23 -7.42 -19.60
CA LEU A 25 -13.57 -8.85 -19.67
C LEU A 25 -14.85 -9.19 -18.92
N ILE A 26 -15.18 -8.42 -17.89
CA ILE A 26 -16.40 -8.60 -17.10
C ILE A 26 -17.03 -7.23 -16.76
N PRO A 27 -18.35 -7.16 -16.61
CA PRO A 27 -19.01 -5.91 -16.24
C PRO A 27 -18.86 -5.60 -14.74
N ASN A 28 -18.77 -4.31 -14.41
CA ASN A 28 -18.62 -3.82 -13.04
C ASN A 28 -19.97 -3.85 -12.29
N THR A 29 -20.47 -5.05 -11.98
CA THR A 29 -21.73 -5.23 -11.24
C THR A 29 -21.54 -6.14 -10.03
N GLU A 30 -22.38 -5.94 -9.01
CA GLU A 30 -22.37 -6.77 -7.80
C GLU A 30 -22.71 -8.24 -8.12
N THR A 31 -23.61 -8.48 -9.08
CA THR A 31 -23.97 -9.82 -9.56
C THR A 31 -22.75 -10.54 -10.13
N THR A 32 -21.97 -9.84 -10.95
CA THR A 32 -20.73 -10.36 -11.54
C THR A 32 -19.68 -10.64 -10.48
N TYR A 33 -19.53 -9.76 -9.48
CA TYR A 33 -18.63 -10.00 -8.35
C TYR A 33 -19.01 -11.27 -7.56
N LYS A 34 -20.31 -11.45 -7.25
CA LYS A 34 -20.81 -12.66 -6.57
C LYS A 34 -20.59 -13.93 -7.40
N SER A 35 -20.81 -13.84 -8.71
CA SER A 35 -20.55 -14.95 -9.63
C SER A 35 -19.06 -15.31 -9.68
N LEU A 36 -18.18 -14.31 -9.80
CA LEU A 36 -16.74 -14.50 -9.78
C LEU A 36 -16.27 -15.13 -8.46
N SER A 37 -16.77 -14.66 -7.33
CA SER A 37 -16.48 -15.23 -6.00
C SER A 37 -16.76 -16.74 -5.97
N ARG A 38 -17.98 -17.14 -6.35
CA ARG A 38 -18.37 -18.57 -6.39
C ARG A 38 -17.50 -19.38 -7.35
N ALA A 39 -17.24 -18.86 -8.55
CA ALA A 39 -16.39 -19.53 -9.53
C ALA A 39 -14.96 -19.75 -9.01
N THR A 40 -14.40 -18.75 -8.31
CA THR A 40 -13.04 -18.86 -7.73
C THR A 40 -12.97 -19.83 -6.56
N VAL A 41 -14.05 -20.04 -5.81
CA VAL A 41 -14.11 -21.07 -4.76
C VAL A 41 -14.05 -22.46 -5.39
N LEU A 42 -14.93 -22.75 -6.36
CA LEU A 42 -14.95 -24.04 -7.06
C LEU A 42 -13.60 -24.34 -7.74
N ALA A 43 -12.96 -23.33 -8.33
CA ALA A 43 -11.65 -23.48 -8.96
C ALA A 43 -10.51 -23.78 -7.96
N ARG A 44 -10.61 -23.30 -6.72
CA ARG A 44 -9.64 -23.61 -5.64
C ARG A 44 -9.86 -25.00 -5.08
N GLU A 45 -11.12 -25.39 -4.86
CA GLU A 45 -11.48 -26.74 -4.41
C GLU A 45 -11.06 -27.81 -5.42
N ALA A 46 -11.19 -27.50 -6.72
CA ALA A 46 -10.74 -28.38 -7.79
C ALA A 46 -9.23 -28.28 -8.11
N HIS A 47 -8.44 -27.53 -7.33
CA HIS A 47 -7.00 -27.30 -7.56
C HIS A 47 -6.64 -26.74 -8.97
N ILE A 48 -7.59 -26.11 -9.67
CA ILE A 48 -7.36 -25.45 -10.96
C ILE A 48 -6.52 -24.18 -10.77
N ILE A 49 -6.74 -23.49 -9.66
CA ILE A 49 -5.90 -22.40 -9.15
C ILE A 49 -5.47 -22.73 -7.71
N GLU A 50 -4.30 -22.22 -7.30
CA GLU A 50 -3.74 -22.48 -5.97
C GLU A 50 -4.75 -22.22 -4.85
N PRO A 51 -4.99 -23.17 -3.91
CA PRO A 51 -5.96 -22.99 -2.85
C PRO A 51 -5.72 -21.78 -1.97
N LEU A 52 -4.50 -21.23 -1.91
CA LEU A 52 -4.15 -20.02 -1.15
C LEU A 52 -3.83 -18.82 -2.05
N SER A 53 -4.36 -18.78 -3.27
CA SER A 53 -4.06 -17.74 -4.27
C SER A 53 -4.58 -16.34 -3.91
N PHE A 54 -5.49 -16.22 -2.94
CA PHE A 54 -6.08 -14.94 -2.55
C PHE A 54 -5.73 -14.57 -1.12
N GLN A 55 -5.49 -13.27 -0.89
CA GLN A 55 -5.35 -12.73 0.46
C GLN A 55 -6.75 -12.45 1.04
N ASP A 56 -7.09 -13.15 2.11
CA ASP A 56 -8.31 -12.91 2.88
C ASP A 56 -7.96 -11.98 4.05
N ARG A 57 -8.37 -10.71 3.95
CA ARG A 57 -8.08 -9.68 4.97
C ARG A 57 -8.89 -9.87 6.27
N VAL A 58 -9.77 -10.88 6.37
CA VAL A 58 -10.68 -11.06 7.51
C VAL A 58 -10.11 -11.96 8.62
N ARG A 59 -8.89 -12.48 8.50
CA ARG A 59 -8.32 -13.35 9.54
C ARG A 59 -6.92 -12.93 9.95
N THR A 60 -6.85 -11.93 10.83
CA THR A 60 -5.82 -11.88 11.87
C THR A 60 -6.03 -13.08 12.80
N HIS A 61 -5.58 -14.27 12.39
CA HIS A 61 -5.24 -15.33 13.33
C HIS A 61 -3.88 -15.00 13.98
N THR A 62 -3.75 -13.80 14.52
CA THR A 62 -2.70 -13.48 15.48
C THR A 62 -3.31 -13.83 16.82
N ASN A 63 -2.97 -15.02 17.30
CA ASN A 63 -2.90 -15.45 18.70
C ASN A 63 -3.34 -16.93 18.82
N GLY A 64 -2.33 -17.81 18.87
CA GLY A 64 -2.45 -19.16 19.42
C GLY A 64 -1.84 -19.23 20.82
N ASP A 65 -1.53 -20.43 21.29
CA ASP A 65 -0.64 -20.63 22.45
C ASP A 65 0.81 -20.53 21.94
N TYR A 66 1.52 -19.47 22.34
CA TYR A 66 2.87 -19.15 21.88
C TYR A 66 3.78 -18.88 23.08
N GLY A 67 4.99 -19.42 23.04
CA GLY A 67 5.98 -19.31 24.11
C GLY A 67 7.06 -20.37 23.97
N TYR A 68 8.06 -20.29 24.84
CA TYR A 68 9.13 -21.28 24.95
C TYR A 68 8.87 -22.12 26.19
N LEU A 69 9.13 -23.43 26.12
CA LEU A 69 8.93 -24.37 27.22
C LEU A 69 9.98 -24.20 28.31
N SER A 70 11.11 -23.56 28.00
CA SER A 70 12.13 -23.18 28.98
C SER A 70 12.95 -21.94 28.55
N PRO A 71 13.65 -21.29 29.48
CA PRO A 71 14.61 -20.22 29.16
C PRO A 71 15.74 -20.70 28.24
N ASP A 72 16.21 -21.94 28.40
CA ASP A 72 17.30 -22.50 27.58
C ASP A 72 16.86 -22.66 26.12
N GLU A 73 15.61 -23.08 25.89
CA GLU A 73 15.04 -23.17 24.54
C GLU A 73 14.99 -21.80 23.86
N PHE A 74 14.55 -20.77 24.58
CA PHE A 74 14.56 -19.39 24.07
C PHE A 74 15.97 -18.92 23.72
N VAL A 75 16.94 -19.16 24.61
CA VAL A 75 18.33 -18.75 24.38
C VAL A 75 18.92 -19.48 23.17
N ASN A 76 18.65 -20.77 23.00
CA ASN A 76 19.13 -21.53 21.86
C ASN A 76 18.50 -21.04 20.54
N ASP A 77 17.19 -20.81 20.51
CA ASP A 77 16.48 -20.25 19.34
C ASP A 77 17.05 -18.87 18.94
N MET A 78 17.31 -17.99 19.91
CA MET A 78 17.96 -16.70 19.64
C MET A 78 19.40 -16.84 19.13
N LEU A 79 20.17 -17.81 19.64
CA LEU A 79 21.53 -18.08 19.18
C LEU A 79 21.55 -18.61 17.74
N ASP A 80 20.61 -19.46 17.38
CA ASP A 80 20.49 -19.99 16.02
C ASP A 80 20.05 -18.89 15.04
N GLN A 81 19.06 -18.06 15.41
CA GLN A 81 18.71 -16.87 14.62
C GLN A 81 19.90 -15.91 14.44
N LEU A 82 20.71 -15.72 15.47
CA LEU A 82 21.91 -14.87 15.38
C LEU A 82 22.98 -15.48 14.45
N ARG A 83 23.16 -16.80 14.47
CA ARG A 83 24.10 -17.51 13.58
C ARG A 83 23.70 -17.37 12.11
N ASP A 84 22.40 -17.39 11.83
CA ASP A 84 21.84 -17.29 10.47
C ASP A 84 21.66 -15.82 10.01
N SER A 85 21.67 -14.86 10.95
CA SER A 85 21.49 -13.43 10.67
C SER A 85 22.47 -12.77 9.66
N PRO A 86 23.72 -13.24 9.44
CA PRO A 86 24.60 -12.63 8.45
C PRO A 86 24.02 -12.64 7.03
N ASP A 87 23.22 -13.65 6.67
CA ASP A 87 22.61 -13.76 5.33
C ASP A 87 21.47 -12.74 5.14
N ASP A 88 20.83 -12.32 6.24
CA ASP A 88 19.77 -11.30 6.25
C ASP A 88 20.31 -9.87 6.44
N TYR A 89 21.62 -9.72 6.70
CA TYR A 89 22.22 -8.40 6.90
C TYR A 89 22.15 -7.58 5.62
N THR A 90 21.51 -6.42 5.71
CA THR A 90 21.44 -5.47 4.60
C THR A 90 21.71 -4.05 5.08
N ARG A 91 22.35 -3.25 4.22
CA ARG A 91 22.60 -1.83 4.51
C ARG A 91 21.39 -0.98 4.13
N PRO A 92 21.21 0.18 4.77
CA PRO A 92 20.23 1.16 4.29
C PRO A 92 20.50 1.51 2.83
N MET A 93 19.47 1.39 1.97
CA MET A 93 19.62 1.57 0.51
C MET A 93 19.80 3.04 0.11
N TRP A 94 19.30 3.97 0.93
CA TRP A 94 19.18 5.39 0.58
C TRP A 94 20.25 6.29 1.21
N THR A 95 21.19 5.75 2.00
CA THR A 95 22.18 6.57 2.74
C THR A 95 23.18 7.30 1.85
N THR A 96 23.38 6.86 0.61
CA THR A 96 24.25 7.55 -0.37
C THR A 96 23.48 8.43 -1.35
N GLN A 97 22.15 8.47 -1.26
CA GLN A 97 21.30 9.23 -2.18
C GLN A 97 21.05 10.64 -1.64
N GLN A 98 20.89 11.60 -2.54
CA GLN A 98 20.66 13.01 -2.17
C GLN A 98 19.25 13.26 -1.65
N GLN A 99 18.28 12.41 -2.02
CA GLN A 99 16.89 12.55 -1.66
C GLN A 99 16.26 11.15 -1.51
N MET A 100 15.46 10.95 -0.47
CA MET A 100 14.74 9.69 -0.24
C MET A 100 13.26 9.85 -0.59
N PRO A 101 12.72 9.01 -1.48
CA PRO A 101 11.29 9.02 -1.76
C PRO A 101 10.53 8.30 -0.64
N ILE A 102 9.36 8.84 -0.31
CA ILE A 102 8.31 8.16 0.46
C ILE A 102 7.00 8.27 -0.29
N ILE A 103 6.09 7.33 -0.06
CA ILE A 103 4.80 7.32 -0.74
C ILE A 103 3.70 7.67 0.26
N TRP A 104 2.82 8.60 -0.13
CA TRP A 104 1.62 8.94 0.62
C TRP A 104 0.38 8.55 -0.18
N LEU A 105 -0.45 7.70 0.40
CA LEU A 105 -1.58 7.09 -0.31
C LEU A 105 -2.89 7.43 0.40
N GLU A 106 -3.83 8.05 -0.31
CA GLU A 106 -5.17 8.35 0.23
C GLU A 106 -6.05 7.10 0.41
N LYS A 107 -5.89 6.10 -0.47
CA LYS A 107 -6.86 5.00 -0.60
C LYS A 107 -6.33 3.74 0.07
N ASP A 108 -6.83 3.42 1.26
CA ASP A 108 -6.45 2.23 2.05
C ASP A 108 -6.55 0.91 1.26
N ALA A 109 -7.50 0.80 0.34
CA ALA A 109 -7.62 -0.37 -0.55
C ALA A 109 -6.38 -0.61 -1.43
N LEU A 110 -5.64 0.44 -1.76
CA LEU A 110 -4.41 0.40 -2.54
C LEU A 110 -3.15 0.25 -1.67
N PHE A 111 -3.26 0.19 -0.34
CA PHE A 111 -2.10 0.14 0.54
C PHE A 111 -1.22 -1.10 0.27
N THR A 112 -1.79 -2.30 0.35
CA THR A 112 -1.05 -3.55 0.08
C THR A 112 -0.36 -3.58 -1.28
N PRO A 113 -1.04 -3.34 -2.42
CA PRO A 113 -0.37 -3.42 -3.73
C PRO A 113 0.76 -2.40 -3.86
N VAL A 114 0.58 -1.19 -3.33
CA VAL A 114 1.61 -0.14 -3.40
C VAL A 114 2.78 -0.46 -2.48
N THR A 115 2.52 -0.87 -1.24
CA THR A 115 3.54 -1.24 -0.25
C THR A 115 4.44 -2.35 -0.74
N GLU A 116 3.90 -3.32 -1.47
CA GLU A 116 4.72 -4.41 -1.99
C GLU A 116 5.58 -4.04 -3.18
N ILE A 117 5.11 -3.15 -4.05
CA ILE A 117 5.97 -2.61 -5.10
C ILE A 117 7.07 -1.75 -4.45
N ALA A 118 6.69 -0.92 -3.48
CA ALA A 118 7.59 -0.02 -2.76
C ALA A 118 8.63 -0.75 -1.91
N SER A 119 8.29 -1.90 -1.32
CA SER A 119 9.18 -2.68 -0.45
C SER A 119 10.42 -3.17 -1.19
N ARG A 120 10.31 -3.48 -2.50
CA ARG A 120 11.45 -3.82 -3.37
C ARG A 120 12.50 -2.72 -3.45
N TYR A 121 12.07 -1.47 -3.27
CA TYR A 121 12.92 -0.27 -3.28
C TYR A 121 13.17 0.26 -1.85
N ARG A 122 12.73 -0.46 -0.81
CA ARG A 122 12.79 -0.03 0.59
C ARG A 122 12.18 1.36 0.83
N VAL A 123 11.14 1.68 0.05
CA VAL A 123 10.40 2.94 0.15
C VAL A 123 9.22 2.75 1.09
N LYS A 124 9.09 3.64 2.09
CA LYS A 124 8.01 3.60 3.08
C LYS A 124 6.72 4.15 2.46
N VAL A 125 5.61 3.48 2.75
CA VAL A 125 4.26 3.88 2.33
C VAL A 125 3.44 4.27 3.54
N TYR A 126 2.88 5.47 3.52
CA TYR A 126 1.93 5.98 4.50
C TYR A 126 0.52 5.92 3.92
N ALA A 127 -0.42 5.33 4.64
CA ALA A 127 -1.83 5.32 4.25
C ALA A 127 -2.57 6.42 5.02
N ALA A 128 -3.22 7.32 4.29
CA ALA A 128 -4.29 8.14 4.85
C ALA A 128 -5.61 7.36 4.73
N ARG A 129 -6.50 7.49 5.69
CA ARG A 129 -7.90 7.07 5.54
C ARG A 129 -8.73 8.34 5.37
N GLY A 130 -8.71 8.92 4.17
CA GLY A 130 -9.19 10.29 3.93
C GLY A 130 -8.17 11.33 4.43
N TYR A 131 -8.60 12.39 5.11
CA TYR A 131 -7.67 13.32 5.77
C TYR A 131 -6.81 12.55 6.78
N SER A 132 -5.49 12.63 6.63
CA SER A 132 -4.56 11.98 7.54
C SER A 132 -4.76 12.54 8.95
N SER A 133 -4.94 11.67 9.96
CA SER A 133 -5.13 12.14 11.34
C SER A 133 -3.92 12.96 11.82
N PHE A 134 -4.12 13.86 12.78
CA PHE A 134 -3.03 14.64 13.37
C PHE A 134 -1.84 13.75 13.77
N THR A 135 -2.13 12.69 14.54
CA THR A 135 -1.14 11.73 15.03
C THR A 135 -0.35 11.09 13.90
N SER A 136 -1.01 10.64 12.83
CA SER A 136 -0.34 9.96 11.71
C SER A 136 0.67 10.89 11.01
N VAL A 137 0.28 12.15 10.77
CA VAL A 137 1.17 13.12 10.11
C VAL A 137 2.29 13.57 11.03
N TYR A 138 2.01 13.70 12.32
CA TYR A 138 3.02 14.06 13.31
C TYR A 138 4.08 12.96 13.45
N GLU A 139 3.66 11.70 13.61
CA GLU A 139 4.58 10.55 13.66
C GLU A 139 5.39 10.42 12.36
N ALA A 140 4.74 10.57 11.21
CA ALA A 140 5.43 10.56 9.91
C ALA A 140 6.47 11.68 9.81
N ALA A 141 6.15 12.91 10.24
CA ALA A 141 7.08 14.02 10.24
C ALA A 141 8.29 13.76 11.16
N GLN A 142 8.08 13.20 12.35
CA GLN A 142 9.17 12.82 13.27
C GLN A 142 10.04 11.70 12.69
N ASP A 143 9.44 10.72 12.02
CA ASP A 143 10.18 9.64 11.34
C ASP A 143 11.00 10.18 10.17
N ILE A 144 10.43 11.06 9.36
CA ILE A 144 11.12 11.76 8.27
C ILE A 144 12.31 12.53 8.84
N GLN A 145 12.10 13.28 9.91
CA GLN A 145 13.14 14.08 10.57
C GLN A 145 14.35 13.25 11.02
N ARG A 146 14.14 11.98 11.40
CA ARG A 146 15.23 11.09 11.81
C ARG A 146 16.10 10.60 10.64
N LEU A 147 15.66 10.74 9.40
CA LEU A 147 16.41 10.31 8.22
C LEU A 147 17.60 11.23 7.91
N MET A 148 17.54 12.50 8.35
CA MET A 148 18.59 13.51 8.16
C MET A 148 19.00 13.75 6.69
N ILE A 149 18.17 13.32 5.73
CA ILE A 149 18.34 13.54 4.29
C ILE A 149 17.05 14.17 3.73
N PRO A 150 17.13 14.99 2.66
CA PRO A 150 15.96 15.52 1.98
C PRO A 150 14.97 14.41 1.59
N VAL A 151 13.67 14.70 1.71
CA VAL A 151 12.62 13.71 1.42
C VAL A 151 11.71 14.20 0.30
N LYS A 152 11.39 13.30 -0.63
CA LYS A 152 10.38 13.51 -1.65
C LYS A 152 9.13 12.71 -1.34
N VAL A 153 8.01 13.39 -1.12
CA VAL A 153 6.71 12.78 -0.88
C VAL A 153 6.00 12.57 -2.20
N LEU A 154 5.81 11.31 -2.59
CA LEU A 154 5.07 10.91 -3.78
C LEU A 154 3.63 10.63 -3.38
N GLN A 155 2.71 11.55 -3.67
CA GLN A 155 1.31 11.44 -3.27
C GLN A 155 0.45 10.77 -4.35
N LEU A 156 -0.36 9.81 -3.92
CA LEU A 156 -1.39 9.14 -4.71
C LEU A 156 -2.76 9.43 -4.10
N THR A 157 -3.56 10.22 -4.82
CA THR A 157 -4.89 10.71 -4.42
C THR A 157 -5.80 10.78 -5.64
N ASP A 158 -7.12 10.74 -5.44
CA ASP A 158 -8.06 10.81 -6.55
C ASP A 158 -7.98 12.18 -7.28
N PHE A 159 -8.47 12.23 -8.53
CA PHE A 159 -8.51 13.47 -9.31
C PHE A 159 -9.85 14.19 -9.11
N ASP A 160 -10.01 14.79 -7.93
CA ASP A 160 -11.17 15.60 -7.54
C ASP A 160 -10.74 16.78 -6.63
N PRO A 161 -11.62 17.75 -6.33
CA PRO A 161 -11.28 18.89 -5.48
C PRO A 161 -10.74 18.50 -4.09
N SER A 162 -11.24 17.40 -3.51
CA SER A 162 -10.77 16.90 -2.22
C SER A 162 -9.34 16.39 -2.31
N GLY A 163 -9.00 15.65 -3.37
CA GLY A 163 -7.65 15.12 -3.57
C GLY A 163 -6.60 16.21 -3.78
N GLU A 164 -6.95 17.30 -4.48
CA GLU A 164 -6.06 18.47 -4.61
C GLU A 164 -5.91 19.23 -3.28
N ASP A 165 -6.98 19.39 -2.50
CA ASP A 165 -6.92 20.01 -1.16
C ASP A 165 -6.07 19.18 -0.18
N MET A 166 -6.16 17.86 -0.26
CA MET A 166 -5.38 16.93 0.56
C MET A 166 -3.87 17.00 0.30
N VAL A 167 -3.45 17.35 -0.93
CA VAL A 167 -2.04 17.59 -1.25
C VAL A 167 -1.53 18.79 -0.47
N ARG A 168 -2.27 19.89 -0.54
CA ARG A 168 -1.92 21.14 0.13
C ARG A 168 -1.93 20.99 1.66
N ASP A 169 -2.97 20.38 2.23
CA ASP A 169 -3.07 20.13 3.68
C ASP A 169 -1.88 19.29 4.18
N LEU A 170 -1.50 18.26 3.42
CA LEU A 170 -0.40 17.39 3.79
C LEU A 170 0.94 18.12 3.76
N GLU A 171 1.22 18.91 2.72
CA GLU A 171 2.43 19.72 2.60
C GLU A 171 2.55 20.72 3.76
N ASP A 172 1.47 21.46 4.05
CA ASP A 172 1.43 22.45 5.12
C ASP A 172 1.70 21.80 6.49
N ARG A 173 1.13 20.61 6.74
CA ARG A 173 1.26 19.91 8.03
C ARG A 173 2.62 19.24 8.19
N LEU A 174 3.14 18.59 7.14
CA LEU A 174 4.48 18.00 7.18
C LEU A 174 5.55 19.09 7.36
N THR A 175 5.41 20.22 6.67
CA THR A 175 6.30 21.37 6.84
C THR A 175 6.21 21.94 8.26
N ARG A 176 5.00 22.05 8.81
CA ARG A 176 4.77 22.53 10.18
C ARG A 176 5.38 21.61 11.25
N TYR A 177 5.28 20.30 11.08
CA TYR A 177 5.72 19.33 12.09
C TYR A 177 7.16 18.80 11.89
N GLY A 178 7.70 18.91 10.68
CA GLY A 178 9.00 18.36 10.27
C GLY A 178 10.05 19.42 9.92
N SER A 179 9.95 20.61 10.52
CA SER A 179 10.58 21.89 10.14
C SER A 179 12.11 21.93 9.90
N LEU A 180 12.83 20.83 10.13
CA LEU A 180 14.29 20.75 9.96
C LEU A 180 14.73 20.04 8.67
N ILE A 181 13.84 19.39 7.92
CA ILE A 181 14.18 18.67 6.69
C ILE A 181 13.54 19.32 5.47
N GLN A 182 14.33 19.44 4.40
CA GLN A 182 13.81 19.82 3.09
C GLN A 182 12.85 18.75 2.57
N LEU A 183 11.59 19.13 2.40
CA LEU A 183 10.53 18.28 1.92
C LEU A 183 9.98 18.83 0.60
N GLU A 184 9.83 17.95 -0.37
CA GLU A 184 9.17 18.26 -1.65
C GLU A 184 8.01 17.28 -1.82
N LEU A 185 6.80 17.79 -2.05
CA LEU A 185 5.63 16.97 -2.30
C LEU A 185 5.26 17.01 -3.79
N GLU A 186 5.16 15.84 -4.40
CA GLU A 186 4.73 15.67 -5.79
C GLU A 186 3.53 14.72 -5.87
N LYS A 187 2.40 15.20 -6.43
CA LYS A 187 1.27 14.35 -6.79
C LYS A 187 1.60 13.59 -8.07
N ILE A 188 1.83 12.28 -7.95
CA ILE A 188 2.21 11.42 -9.09
C ILE A 188 1.02 10.67 -9.71
N ALA A 189 -0.10 10.57 -8.97
CA ALA A 189 -1.36 10.04 -9.47
C ALA A 189 -2.53 10.51 -8.58
N LEU A 190 -3.75 10.64 -9.09
CA LEU A 190 -4.14 10.64 -10.50
C LEU A 190 -4.10 12.08 -11.05
N THR A 191 -3.35 12.31 -12.12
CA THR A 191 -3.22 13.65 -12.74
C THR A 191 -4.14 13.81 -13.95
N SER A 192 -4.47 15.06 -14.30
CA SER A 192 -5.32 15.37 -15.48
C SER A 192 -4.76 14.79 -16.79
N VAL A 193 -3.43 14.81 -16.94
CA VAL A 193 -2.72 14.24 -18.09
C VAL A 193 -2.87 12.72 -18.16
N GLN A 194 -2.82 12.04 -17.01
CA GLN A 194 -3.05 10.59 -16.95
C GLN A 194 -4.51 10.24 -17.29
N VAL A 195 -5.48 11.02 -16.81
CA VAL A 195 -6.90 10.82 -17.13
C VAL A 195 -7.14 10.92 -18.63
N SER A 196 -6.64 11.98 -19.27
CA SER A 196 -6.83 12.20 -20.71
C SER A 196 -6.10 11.16 -21.56
N THR A 197 -4.85 10.80 -21.21
CA THR A 197 -4.02 9.88 -22.00
C THR A 197 -4.50 8.43 -21.89
N LEU A 198 -4.97 8.01 -20.71
CA LEU A 198 -5.41 6.64 -20.45
C LEU A 198 -6.90 6.41 -20.75
N GLY A 199 -7.64 7.45 -21.17
CA GLY A 199 -9.06 7.37 -21.47
C GLY A 199 -9.91 6.88 -20.30
N LEU A 200 -9.55 7.28 -19.07
CA LEU A 200 -10.22 6.80 -17.87
C LEU A 200 -11.66 7.34 -17.81
N PRO A 201 -12.67 6.50 -17.53
CA PRO A 201 -14.06 6.94 -17.49
C PRO A 201 -14.26 7.94 -16.34
N PRO A 202 -14.87 9.11 -16.59
CA PRO A 202 -15.14 10.08 -15.54
C PRO A 202 -16.18 9.51 -14.56
N MET A 203 -15.91 9.64 -13.25
CA MET A 203 -16.93 9.44 -12.23
C MET A 203 -17.71 10.76 -12.07
N PRO A 204 -19.04 10.75 -12.07
CA PRO A 204 -19.81 11.99 -11.87
C PRO A 204 -19.51 12.56 -10.49
N ALA A 205 -18.99 13.79 -10.45
CA ALA A 205 -18.77 14.52 -9.20
C ALA A 205 -20.08 14.59 -8.40
N LYS A 206 -20.05 14.21 -7.12
CA LYS A 206 -21.20 14.35 -6.24
C LYS A 206 -21.51 15.85 -6.11
N LYS A 207 -22.73 16.24 -6.51
CA LYS A 207 -23.28 17.61 -6.44
C LYS A 207 -23.41 18.19 -5.01
N SER A 208 -22.79 17.58 -4.00
CA SER A 208 -22.90 18.00 -2.60
C SER A 208 -21.55 18.28 -1.96
N ASP A 209 -20.50 18.53 -2.75
CA ASP A 209 -19.26 19.06 -2.22
C ASP A 209 -19.41 20.60 -2.10
N PRO A 210 -19.26 21.20 -0.91
CA PRO A 210 -19.30 22.65 -0.76
C PRO A 210 -18.07 23.38 -1.35
N ARG A 211 -17.24 22.70 -2.14
CA ARG A 211 -16.00 23.21 -2.76
C ARG A 211 -15.93 22.86 -4.24
#